data_AF-A0A353FB03-F1
#
_entry.id   AF-A0A353FB03-F1
#
_cell.length_a   1.000
_cell.length_b   1.000
_cell.length_c   1.000
_cell.angle_alpha   90.00
_cell.angle_beta   90.00
_cell.angle_gamma   90.00
#
_symmetry.space_group_name_H-M   'P 1'
#
loop_
_entity.id
_entity.type
_entity.pdbx_description
1 polymer ?
#
loop_
_entity_poly.entity_id
_entity_poly.type
_entity_poly.pdbx_seq_one_letter_code
_entity_poly.pdbx_strand_id
1 'polypeptide(L)'
;MKCNFSLKPIFLLFLMAIGISNTALAQTDSVEVTSDATAQYSDALLASFGRVHEKAETIQRQYRQEMIKAVEETGLSADKFSGMLNYKKDVTSDASDYTSEEKKAFMQAMKSIVEIQDEMNSEVKKLIEATGLTLHQYNSMAGKYAQSREMRRQVRSLQE
;
A
#
# COMPACT_ATOMS: atom_id res chain seq x y z
N MET A 1 -16.27 -53.89 12.87
CA MET A 1 -15.76 -53.62 11.51
C MET A 1 -14.25 -53.56 11.57
N LYS A 2 -13.58 -54.37 10.75
CA LYS A 2 -12.12 -54.41 10.56
C LYS A 2 -11.82 -53.64 9.28
N CYS A 3 -10.86 -52.72 9.30
CA CYS A 3 -10.13 -52.35 8.08
C CYS A 3 -8.64 -52.31 8.43
N ASN A 4 -7.94 -53.26 7.82
CA ASN A 4 -6.50 -53.41 7.80
C ASN A 4 -5.94 -52.39 6.79
N PHE A 5 -4.87 -51.68 7.14
CA PHE A 5 -3.98 -51.12 6.13
C PHE A 5 -2.55 -51.48 6.50
N SER A 6 -1.99 -52.39 5.71
CA SER A 6 -0.62 -52.88 5.78
C SER A 6 0.13 -52.29 4.60
N LEU A 7 1.24 -51.60 4.84
CA LEU A 7 2.39 -51.67 3.94
C LEU A 7 3.67 -51.25 4.67
N LYS A 8 4.63 -52.18 4.71
CA LYS A 8 5.94 -52.05 5.36
C LYS A 8 6.93 -51.25 4.49
N PRO A 9 7.98 -50.66 5.09
CA PRO A 9 8.98 -49.85 4.40
C PRO A 9 9.97 -50.72 3.64
N ILE A 10 10.26 -50.39 2.39
CA ILE A 10 11.36 -51.00 1.62
C ILE A 10 12.34 -49.91 1.20
N PHE A 11 13.50 -50.02 1.81
CA PHE A 11 14.79 -49.42 1.49
C PHE A 11 15.20 -49.82 0.06
N LEU A 12 15.45 -48.85 -0.83
CA LEU A 12 16.29 -49.12 -2.01
C LEU A 12 16.98 -47.85 -2.52
N LEU A 13 18.28 -47.87 -2.28
CA LEU A 13 19.31 -46.95 -2.72
C LEU A 13 19.52 -47.14 -4.24
N PHE A 14 19.21 -46.13 -5.05
CA PHE A 14 19.59 -46.09 -6.46
C PHE A 14 20.40 -44.83 -6.75
N LEU A 15 21.71 -45.05 -6.83
CA LEU A 15 22.69 -44.15 -7.42
C LEU A 15 22.38 -44.01 -8.92
N MET A 16 22.10 -42.80 -9.40
CA MET A 16 22.23 -42.50 -10.82
C MET A 16 22.78 -41.09 -11.00
N ALA A 17 24.08 -41.03 -11.30
CA ALA A 17 24.72 -39.87 -11.88
C ALA A 17 24.14 -39.66 -13.29
N ILE A 18 23.54 -38.49 -13.52
CA ILE A 18 23.32 -37.97 -14.87
C ILE A 18 23.97 -36.59 -14.89
N GLY A 19 25.19 -36.56 -15.45
CA GLY A 19 25.81 -35.32 -15.88
C GLY A 19 25.02 -34.78 -17.06
N ILE A 20 24.44 -33.60 -16.88
CA ILE A 20 23.88 -32.82 -17.98
C ILE A 20 25.00 -31.91 -18.45
N SER A 21 25.52 -32.24 -19.63
CA SER A 21 26.39 -31.41 -20.45
C SER A 21 25.66 -30.11 -20.76
N ASN A 22 26.20 -28.96 -20.34
CA ASN A 22 25.75 -27.67 -20.82
C ASN A 22 26.14 -27.52 -22.29
N THR A 23 25.18 -27.73 -23.18
CA THR A 23 25.22 -27.24 -24.55
C THR A 23 25.22 -25.72 -24.52
N ALA A 24 26.26 -25.14 -25.10
CA ALA A 24 26.39 -23.72 -25.36
C ALA A 24 25.18 -23.20 -26.17
N LEU A 25 24.46 -22.24 -25.60
CA LEU A 25 23.59 -21.34 -26.34
C LEU A 25 24.29 -19.99 -26.45
N ALA A 26 24.30 -19.51 -27.69
CA ALA A 26 24.92 -18.30 -28.16
C ALA A 26 24.36 -17.05 -27.45
N GLN A 27 25.24 -16.05 -27.38
CA GLN A 27 25.01 -14.71 -26.84
C GLN A 27 23.67 -14.13 -27.30
N THR A 28 22.81 -13.83 -26.34
CA THR A 28 21.89 -12.70 -26.43
C THR A 28 22.20 -11.87 -25.20
N ASP A 29 22.52 -10.60 -25.42
CA ASP A 29 22.84 -9.61 -24.40
C ASP A 29 21.88 -9.75 -23.21
N SER A 30 22.35 -10.45 -22.18
CA SER A 30 21.77 -10.31 -20.86
C SER A 30 22.24 -8.93 -20.42
N VAL A 31 21.34 -7.95 -20.50
CA VAL A 31 21.47 -6.76 -19.68
C VAL A 31 21.69 -7.27 -18.27
N GLU A 32 22.94 -7.17 -17.84
CA GLU A 32 23.35 -7.31 -16.47
C GLU A 32 22.58 -6.22 -15.73
N VAL A 33 21.41 -6.57 -15.18
CA VAL A 33 20.83 -5.81 -14.10
C VAL A 33 21.78 -6.07 -12.95
N THR A 34 22.85 -5.28 -12.92
CA THR A 34 23.56 -4.93 -11.73
C THR A 34 22.50 -4.46 -10.74
N SER A 35 22.03 -5.40 -9.93
CA SER A 35 21.48 -5.13 -8.61
C SER A 35 22.63 -4.63 -7.75
N ASP A 36 23.20 -3.50 -8.17
CA ASP A 36 24.23 -2.82 -7.42
C ASP A 36 23.55 -1.86 -6.46
N ALA A 37 24.02 -1.94 -5.23
CA ALA A 37 23.77 -1.04 -4.13
C ALA A 37 22.30 -0.86 -3.67
N THR A 38 22.09 -1.08 -2.38
CA THR A 38 21.54 -0.02 -1.53
C THR A 38 21.95 1.36 -2.07
N ALA A 39 21.17 1.94 -2.97
CA ALA A 39 21.18 3.37 -3.19
C ALA A 39 20.69 3.97 -1.87
N GLN A 40 21.63 4.12 -0.94
CA GLN A 40 21.44 4.72 0.35
C GLN A 40 21.10 6.17 0.05
N TYR A 41 19.87 6.57 0.35
CA TYR A 41 19.46 7.95 0.21
C TYR A 41 20.43 8.81 1.02
N SER A 42 20.83 9.96 0.49
CA SER A 42 21.67 10.87 1.26
C SER A 42 20.95 11.36 2.51
N ASP A 43 21.69 11.70 3.56
CA ASP A 43 21.13 12.21 4.81
C ASP A 43 20.24 13.44 4.57
N ALA A 44 20.65 14.33 3.66
CA ALA A 44 19.84 15.49 3.26
C ALA A 44 18.48 15.07 2.67
N LEU A 45 18.46 14.03 1.83
CA LEU A 45 17.24 13.53 1.21
C LEU A 45 16.35 12.81 2.25
N LEU A 46 16.94 12.00 3.13
CA LEU A 46 16.25 11.33 4.23
C LEU A 46 15.63 12.33 5.22
N ALA A 47 16.36 13.40 5.55
CA ALA A 47 15.86 14.46 6.43
C ALA A 47 14.70 15.23 5.77
N SER A 48 14.80 15.57 4.48
CA SER A 48 13.68 16.18 3.75
C SER A 48 12.46 15.25 3.70
N PHE A 49 12.67 13.97 3.43
CA PHE A 49 11.60 12.98 3.45
C PHE A 49 10.95 12.87 4.83
N GLY A 50 11.72 12.78 5.92
CA GLY A 50 11.19 12.69 7.28
C GLY A 50 10.27 13.86 7.62
N ARG A 51 10.71 15.09 7.33
CA ARG A 51 9.89 16.31 7.56
C ARG A 51 8.61 16.32 6.73
N VAL A 52 8.68 15.93 5.46
CA VAL A 52 7.49 15.86 4.61
C VAL A 52 6.55 14.76 5.09
N HIS A 53 7.08 13.58 5.40
CA HIS A 53 6.27 12.44 5.80
C HIS A 53 5.48 12.73 7.08
N GLU A 54 6.11 13.30 8.11
CA GLU A 54 5.44 13.68 9.35
C GLU A 54 4.31 14.71 9.14
N LYS A 55 4.58 15.74 8.32
CA LYS A 55 3.59 16.77 7.98
C LYS A 55 2.46 16.20 7.13
N ALA A 56 2.77 15.36 6.14
CA ALA A 56 1.79 14.69 5.31
C ALA A 56 0.87 13.79 6.14
N GLU A 57 1.40 13.03 7.09
CA GLU A 57 0.60 12.23 8.04
C GLU A 57 -0.34 13.10 8.89
N THR A 58 0.10 14.30 9.25
CA THR A 58 -0.72 15.27 10.00
C THR A 58 -1.86 15.83 9.15
N ILE A 59 -1.56 16.28 7.93
CA ILE A 59 -2.57 16.73 6.95
C ILE A 59 -3.58 15.61 6.72
N GLN A 60 -3.12 14.39 6.44
CA GLN A 60 -4.00 13.25 6.21
C GLN A 60 -4.90 12.94 7.42
N ARG A 61 -4.42 13.10 8.66
CA ARG A 61 -5.27 12.95 9.86
C ARG A 61 -6.35 14.03 9.92
N GLN A 62 -6.03 15.28 9.62
CA GLN A 62 -6.98 16.39 9.62
C GLN A 62 -8.07 16.16 8.56
N TYR A 63 -7.68 15.87 7.33
CA TYR A 63 -8.61 15.58 6.24
C TYR A 63 -9.44 14.31 6.47
N ARG A 64 -8.91 13.30 7.17
CA ARG A 64 -9.74 12.16 7.62
C ARG A 64 -10.87 12.59 8.55
N GLN A 65 -10.64 13.55 9.44
CA GLN A 65 -11.70 14.08 10.31
C GLN A 65 -12.71 14.92 9.51
N GLU A 66 -12.26 15.67 8.52
CA GLU A 66 -13.15 16.44 7.64
C GLU A 66 -14.05 15.53 6.80
N MET A 67 -13.53 14.43 6.26
CA MET A 67 -14.35 13.44 5.57
C MET A 67 -15.43 12.84 6.49
N ILE A 68 -15.11 12.56 7.75
CA ILE A 68 -16.10 12.07 8.73
C ILE A 68 -17.20 13.12 8.96
N LYS A 69 -16.82 14.37 9.18
CA LYS A 69 -17.80 15.46 9.35
C LYS A 69 -18.69 15.65 8.12
N ALA A 70 -18.11 15.59 6.92
CA ALA A 70 -18.87 15.70 5.67
C ALA A 70 -19.90 14.58 5.51
N VAL A 71 -19.62 13.37 6.02
CA VAL A 71 -20.61 12.29 6.08
C VAL A 71 -21.72 12.65 7.08
N GLU A 72 -21.36 13.06 8.30
CA GLU A 72 -22.30 13.39 9.37
C GLU A 72 -23.24 14.55 9.00
N GLU A 73 -22.75 15.55 8.26
CA GLU A 73 -23.54 16.67 7.75
C GLU A 73 -24.65 16.25 6.78
N THR A 74 -24.55 15.08 6.14
CA THR A 74 -25.63 14.52 5.31
C THR A 74 -26.71 13.80 6.11
N GLY A 75 -26.53 13.66 7.43
CA GLY A 75 -27.40 12.88 8.31
C GLY A 75 -27.09 11.39 8.35
N LEU A 76 -26.02 10.94 7.67
CA LEU A 76 -25.50 9.57 7.80
C LEU A 76 -24.46 9.47 8.90
N SER A 77 -24.43 8.35 9.62
CA SER A 77 -23.29 8.04 10.47
C SER A 77 -22.10 7.52 9.64
N ALA A 78 -20.88 7.69 10.16
CA ALA A 78 -19.67 7.14 9.54
C ALA A 78 -19.75 5.61 9.35
N ASP A 79 -20.33 4.89 10.32
CA ASP A 79 -20.51 3.43 10.24
C ASP A 79 -21.47 3.04 9.12
N LYS A 80 -22.60 3.73 9.00
CA LYS A 80 -23.60 3.47 7.97
C LYS A 80 -23.03 3.76 6.58
N PHE A 81 -22.33 4.89 6.43
CA PHE A 81 -21.62 5.22 5.20
C PHE A 81 -20.57 4.16 4.83
N SER A 82 -19.80 3.69 5.80
CA SER A 82 -18.81 2.62 5.60
C SER A 82 -19.46 1.30 5.18
N GLY A 83 -20.61 0.94 5.77
CA GLY A 83 -21.43 -0.19 5.35
C GLY A 83 -21.89 -0.08 3.89
N MET A 84 -22.38 1.09 3.50
CA MET A 84 -22.81 1.39 2.12
C MET A 84 -21.63 1.39 1.13
N LEU A 85 -20.44 1.83 1.54
CA LEU A 85 -19.22 1.73 0.74
C LEU A 85 -18.81 0.27 0.48
N ASN A 86 -18.88 -0.58 1.49
CA ASN A 86 -18.55 -2.00 1.37
C ASN A 86 -19.59 -2.73 0.52
N TYR A 87 -20.88 -2.42 0.71
CA TYR A 87 -21.97 -2.86 -0.15
C TYR A 87 -21.69 -2.60 -1.63
N LYS A 88 -21.32 -1.35 -1.97
CA LYS A 88 -21.02 -0.97 -3.37
C LYS A 88 -19.86 -1.76 -4.00
N LYS A 89 -18.96 -2.34 -3.19
CA LYS A 89 -17.83 -3.14 -3.66
C LYS A 89 -18.18 -4.62 -3.79
N ASP A 90 -19.24 -5.07 -3.13
CA ASP A 90 -19.68 -6.47 -3.11
C ASP A 90 -20.86 -6.70 -4.07
N VAL A 91 -20.59 -7.43 -5.14
CA VAL A 91 -21.57 -7.76 -6.19
C VAL A 91 -22.71 -8.66 -5.67
N THR A 92 -22.55 -9.28 -4.50
CA THR A 92 -23.52 -10.25 -3.94
C THR A 92 -24.51 -9.64 -2.95
N SER A 93 -24.35 -8.37 -2.58
CA SER A 93 -25.16 -7.72 -1.55
C SER A 93 -26.47 -7.12 -2.11
N ASP A 94 -27.56 -7.22 -1.33
CA ASP A 94 -28.90 -6.73 -1.71
C ASP A 94 -29.10 -5.23 -1.38
N ALA A 95 -29.49 -4.44 -2.38
CA ALA A 95 -29.69 -2.98 -2.28
C ALA A 95 -30.91 -2.58 -1.44
N SER A 96 -31.72 -3.56 -1.01
CA SER A 96 -32.97 -3.37 -0.28
C SER A 96 -32.77 -2.88 1.16
N ASP A 97 -31.57 -3.05 1.74
CA ASP A 97 -31.24 -2.69 3.13
C ASP A 97 -31.11 -1.18 3.40
N TYR A 98 -31.17 -0.34 2.36
CA TYR A 98 -30.98 1.11 2.47
C TYR A 98 -32.15 1.90 1.89
N THR A 99 -32.62 2.88 2.65
CA THR A 99 -33.72 3.76 2.22
C THR A 99 -33.29 4.68 1.08
N SER A 100 -34.26 5.28 0.39
CA SER A 100 -34.00 6.27 -0.65
C SER A 100 -33.28 7.50 -0.10
N GLU A 101 -33.61 7.92 1.12
CA GLU A 101 -32.99 9.04 1.82
C GLU A 101 -31.52 8.72 2.16
N GLU A 102 -31.25 7.51 2.68
CA GLU A 102 -29.88 7.06 2.97
C GLU A 102 -29.03 6.99 1.70
N LYS A 103 -29.60 6.49 0.59
CA LYS A 103 -28.92 6.47 -0.73
C LYS A 103 -28.60 7.87 -1.22
N LYS A 104 -29.52 8.83 -1.05
CA LYS A 104 -29.30 10.24 -1.42
C LYS A 104 -28.21 10.89 -0.57
N ALA A 105 -28.27 10.72 0.74
CA ALA A 105 -27.24 11.22 1.66
C ALA A 105 -25.87 10.62 1.34
N PHE A 106 -25.81 9.33 1.00
CA PHE A 106 -24.58 8.65 0.61
C PHE A 106 -23.97 9.25 -0.66
N MET A 107 -24.79 9.55 -1.69
CA MET A 107 -24.31 10.20 -2.91
C MET A 107 -23.77 11.61 -2.63
N GLN A 108 -24.41 12.35 -1.74
CA GLN A 108 -23.95 13.69 -1.32
C GLN A 108 -22.61 13.59 -0.59
N ALA A 109 -22.50 12.68 0.39
CA ALA A 109 -21.27 12.45 1.14
C ALA A 109 -20.11 12.00 0.22
N MET A 110 -20.38 11.11 -0.74
CA MET A 110 -19.39 10.70 -1.75
C MET A 110 -18.86 11.88 -2.56
N LYS A 111 -19.72 12.83 -2.95
CA LYS A 111 -19.30 14.03 -3.68
C LYS A 111 -18.36 14.88 -2.82
N SER A 112 -18.76 15.18 -1.59
CA SER A 112 -17.94 15.97 -0.66
C SER A 112 -16.61 15.29 -0.34
N ILE A 113 -16.60 13.97 -0.15
CA ILE A 113 -15.37 13.21 0.11
C ILE A 113 -14.38 13.30 -1.06
N VAL A 114 -14.85 13.26 -2.31
CA VAL A 114 -13.97 13.42 -3.48
C VAL A 114 -13.32 14.80 -3.48
N GLU A 115 -14.09 15.85 -3.22
CA GLU A 115 -13.57 17.23 -3.14
C GLU A 115 -12.52 17.36 -2.03
N ILE A 116 -12.83 16.86 -0.83
CA ILE A 116 -11.91 16.85 0.33
C ILE A 116 -10.63 16.05 0.02
N GLN A 117 -10.75 14.91 -0.67
CA GLN A 117 -9.61 14.08 -1.05
C GLN A 117 -8.71 14.79 -2.07
N ASP A 118 -9.29 15.50 -3.04
CA ASP A 118 -8.53 16.27 -4.03
C ASP A 118 -7.78 17.44 -3.39
N GLU A 119 -8.42 18.13 -2.43
CA GLU A 119 -7.77 19.18 -1.63
C GLU A 119 -6.59 18.63 -0.82
N MET A 120 -6.79 17.54 -0.10
CA MET A 120 -5.73 16.85 0.64
C MET A 120 -4.55 16.48 -0.29
N ASN A 121 -4.83 15.89 -1.45
CA ASN A 121 -3.80 15.50 -2.41
C ASN A 121 -3.02 16.72 -2.93
N SER A 122 -3.71 17.83 -3.19
CA SER A 122 -3.11 19.09 -3.61
C SER A 122 -2.18 19.66 -2.53
N GLU A 123 -2.61 19.64 -1.26
CA GLU A 123 -1.81 20.13 -0.15
C GLU A 123 -0.56 19.27 0.09
N VAL A 124 -0.71 17.95 0.09
CA VAL A 124 0.42 17.02 0.21
C VAL A 124 1.41 17.19 -0.96
N LYS A 125 0.92 17.39 -2.19
CA LYS A 125 1.78 17.66 -3.35
C LYS A 125 2.59 18.96 -3.17
N LYS A 126 1.94 20.05 -2.77
CA LYS A 126 2.62 21.33 -2.49
C LYS A 126 3.67 21.19 -1.39
N LEU A 127 3.36 20.43 -0.33
CA LEU A 127 4.29 20.15 0.76
C LEU A 127 5.54 19.41 0.26
N ILE A 128 5.37 18.39 -0.60
CA ILE A 128 6.48 17.64 -1.19
C ILE A 128 7.37 18.58 -2.02
N GLU A 129 6.77 19.33 -2.94
CA GLU A 129 7.48 20.24 -3.85
C GLU A 129 8.24 21.34 -3.09
N ALA A 130 7.68 21.87 -1.99
CA ALA A 130 8.32 22.90 -1.16
C ALA A 130 9.62 22.45 -0.48
N THR A 131 9.89 21.14 -0.39
CA THR A 131 11.12 20.60 0.21
C THR A 131 12.19 20.21 -0.81
N GLY A 132 11.95 20.49 -2.10
CA GLY A 132 12.83 20.10 -3.19
C GLY A 132 12.75 18.61 -3.56
N LEU A 133 11.84 17.86 -2.93
CA LEU A 133 11.52 16.49 -3.33
C LEU A 133 10.60 16.52 -4.55
N THR A 134 10.85 15.62 -5.49
CA THR A 134 9.86 15.27 -6.50
C THR A 134 8.83 14.30 -5.91
N LEU A 135 7.62 14.28 -6.47
CA LEU A 135 6.59 13.30 -6.10
C LEU A 135 7.08 11.86 -6.28
N HIS A 136 7.85 11.59 -7.33
CA HIS A 136 8.45 10.27 -7.57
C HIS A 136 9.43 9.86 -6.46
N GLN A 137 10.33 10.76 -6.06
CA GLN A 137 11.26 10.50 -4.96
C GLN A 137 10.51 10.24 -3.65
N TYR A 138 9.53 11.08 -3.34
CA TYR A 138 8.70 10.91 -2.15
C TYR A 138 8.00 9.54 -2.14
N ASN A 139 7.33 9.16 -3.24
CA ASN A 139 6.61 7.89 -3.33
C ASN A 139 7.54 6.67 -3.21
N SER A 140 8.70 6.72 -3.87
CA SER A 140 9.74 5.68 -3.76
C SER A 140 10.21 5.52 -2.31
N MET A 141 10.50 6.65 -1.65
CA MET A 141 10.94 6.68 -0.26
C MET A 141 9.84 6.24 0.70
N ALA A 142 8.60 6.65 0.49
CA ALA A 142 7.45 6.25 1.31
C ALA A 142 7.22 4.74 1.24
N GLY A 143 7.31 4.15 0.04
CA GLY A 143 7.21 2.69 -0.15
C GLY A 143 8.30 1.95 0.62
N LYS A 144 9.56 2.38 0.50
CA LYS A 144 10.67 1.79 1.27
C LYS A 144 10.52 2.02 2.77
N TYR A 145 10.06 3.20 3.20
CA TYR A 145 9.87 3.55 4.61
C TYR A 145 8.80 2.66 5.26
N ALA A 146 7.73 2.33 4.54
CA ALA A 146 6.70 1.42 5.01
C ALA A 146 7.24 0.00 5.26
N GLN A 147 8.15 -0.49 4.41
CA GLN A 147 8.64 -1.86 4.45
C GLN A 147 9.91 -2.04 5.30
N SER A 148 10.82 -1.06 5.29
CA SER A 148 12.16 -1.18 5.88
C SER A 148 12.24 -0.60 7.29
N ARG A 149 12.51 -1.47 8.28
CA ARG A 149 12.83 -1.03 9.64
C ARG A 149 14.07 -0.15 9.68
N GLU A 150 15.05 -0.43 8.82
CA GLU A 150 16.30 0.31 8.77
C GLU A 150 16.09 1.73 8.24
N MET A 151 15.32 1.88 7.16
CA MET A 151 14.96 3.21 6.67
C MET A 151 14.22 4.04 7.74
N ARG A 152 13.31 3.41 8.49
CA ARG A 152 12.65 4.08 9.62
C ARG A 152 13.62 4.52 10.70
N ARG A 153 14.68 3.76 10.97
CA ARG A 153 15.72 4.14 11.94
C ARG A 153 16.55 5.33 11.42
N GLN A 154 17.00 5.25 10.18
CA GLN A 154 17.79 6.33 9.55
C GLN A 154 17.03 7.66 9.50
N VAL A 155 15.73 7.62 9.16
CA VAL A 155 14.90 8.83 9.19
C VAL A 155 14.79 9.39 10.61
N ARG A 156 14.53 8.53 11.62
CA ARG A 156 14.43 8.98 13.02
C ARG A 156 15.73 9.57 13.56
N SER A 157 16.88 8.97 13.28
CA SER A 157 18.17 9.49 13.77
C SER A 157 18.54 10.86 13.19
N LEU A 158 17.88 11.28 12.12
CA LEU A 158 18.06 12.60 11.49
C LEU A 158 17.00 13.63 11.96
N GLN A 159 16.06 13.23 12.82
CA GLN A 159 15.00 14.08 13.38
C GLN A 159 15.17 14.36 14.88
N GLU A 160 16.15 13.72 15.53
CA GLU A 160 16.58 13.99 16.91
C GLU A 160 17.48 15.24 16.98
#